data_AF-A0A521AN00-F1
#
_entry.id   AF-A0A521AN00-F1
#
_cell.length_a   1.000
_cell.length_b   1.000
_cell.length_c   1.000
_cell.angle_alpha   90.00
_cell.angle_beta   90.00
_cell.angle_gamma   90.00
#
_symmetry.space_group_name_H-M   'P 1'
#
loop_
_entity.id
_entity.type
_entity.pdbx_description
1 polymer ?
#
loop_
_entity_poly.entity_id
_entity_poly.type
_entity_poly.pdbx_seq_one_letter_code
_entity_poly.pdbx_strand_id
1 'polypeptide(L)'
;MRKIFGALTLAVLFSLPASAGVWETQCAGCHNGGLAPSKAQLKAKLKSPQKFVEAAKKSTNPMMAAVKNNDSALKAAAKEVFGK
;
A
#
# COMPACT_ATOMS: atom_id res chain seq x y z
N MET A 1 19.73 50.72 17.62
CA MET A 1 20.36 49.71 16.73
C MET A 1 20.49 48.38 17.47
N ARG A 2 19.45 47.53 17.42
CA ARG A 2 19.54 46.14 17.91
C ARG A 2 19.69 45.24 16.69
N LYS A 3 20.89 44.68 16.55
CA LYS A 3 21.26 43.76 15.47
C LYS A 3 20.46 42.47 15.64
N ILE A 4 19.41 42.30 14.85
CA ILE A 4 18.67 41.04 14.74
C ILE A 4 19.37 40.21 13.66
N PHE A 5 20.54 39.67 14.01
CA PHE A 5 21.15 38.57 13.26
C PHE A 5 20.99 37.34 14.15
N GLY A 6 20.05 36.48 13.83
CA GLY A 6 19.70 35.35 14.68
C GLY A 6 18.90 34.29 13.96
N ALA A 7 19.61 33.52 13.13
CA ALA A 7 19.31 32.12 12.79
C ALA A 7 17.95 31.80 12.17
N LEU A 8 17.86 31.96 10.84
CA LEU A 8 17.00 31.13 10.01
C LEU A 8 17.68 29.76 9.82
N THR A 9 17.69 28.92 10.85
CA THR A 9 18.08 27.51 10.71
C THR A 9 16.95 26.78 10.03
N LEU A 10 17.02 26.74 8.69
CA LEU A 10 16.14 25.99 7.82
C LEU A 10 16.33 24.49 8.10
N ALA A 11 15.44 23.91 8.90
CA ALA A 11 15.40 22.47 9.17
C ALA A 11 14.94 21.73 7.90
N VAL A 12 15.86 21.49 6.98
CA VAL A 12 15.69 20.50 5.89
C VAL A 12 15.98 19.13 6.49
N LEU A 13 15.00 18.57 7.19
CA LEU A 13 15.07 17.23 7.74
C LEU A 13 14.04 16.35 7.02
N PHE A 14 14.56 15.47 6.16
CA PHE A 14 13.95 14.23 5.65
C PHE A 14 12.81 14.34 4.63
N SER A 15 13.15 14.76 3.41
CA SER A 15 12.44 14.30 2.21
C SER A 15 13.00 12.95 1.76
N LEU A 16 12.89 11.89 2.60
CA LEU A 16 13.12 10.54 2.08
C LEU A 16 11.98 10.26 1.08
N PRO A 17 12.27 9.85 -0.17
CA PRO A 17 11.22 9.40 -1.05
C PRO A 17 10.55 8.22 -0.36
N ALA A 18 9.29 8.40 0.04
CA ALA A 18 8.44 7.28 0.41
C ALA A 18 8.31 6.44 -0.84
N SER A 19 9.14 5.40 -0.97
CA SER A 19 8.96 4.36 -1.98
C SER A 19 7.60 3.72 -1.71
N ALA A 20 6.60 4.17 -2.44
CA ALA A 20 5.25 3.64 -2.34
C ALA A 20 5.32 2.13 -2.61
N GLY A 21 4.79 1.34 -1.68
CA GLY A 21 4.77 -0.12 -1.79
C GLY A 21 3.95 -0.60 -2.98
N VAL A 22 3.98 -1.90 -3.23
CA VAL A 22 3.12 -2.53 -4.25
C VAL A 22 1.65 -2.28 -3.94
N TRP A 23 1.27 -2.27 -2.65
CA TRP A 23 -0.08 -1.97 -2.23
C TRP A 23 -0.51 -0.58 -2.70
N GLU A 24 0.26 0.46 -2.37
CA GLU A 24 -0.07 1.85 -2.68
C GLU A 24 -0.05 2.11 -4.19
N THR A 25 0.85 1.46 -4.93
CA THR A 25 1.01 1.68 -6.38
C THR A 25 0.06 0.86 -7.26
N GLN A 26 -0.39 -0.32 -6.81
CA GLN A 26 -1.15 -1.25 -7.66
C GLN A 26 -2.48 -1.72 -7.06
N CYS A 27 -2.69 -1.59 -5.75
CA CYS A 27 -3.89 -2.14 -5.09
C CYS A 27 -4.81 -1.04 -4.53
N ALA A 28 -4.25 -0.02 -3.89
CA ALA A 28 -4.97 0.96 -3.09
C ALA A 28 -5.96 1.80 -3.89
N GLY A 29 -5.69 2.04 -5.18
CA GLY A 29 -6.59 2.79 -6.06
C GLY A 29 -8.00 2.18 -6.13
N CYS A 30 -8.09 0.85 -6.17
CA CYS A 30 -9.37 0.12 -6.16
C CYS A 30 -9.77 -0.34 -4.75
N HIS A 31 -8.80 -0.77 -3.94
CA HIS A 31 -9.02 -1.27 -2.58
C HIS A 31 -9.02 -0.15 -1.52
N ASN A 32 -9.95 0.79 -1.69
CA ASN A 32 -10.12 1.96 -0.83
C ASN A 32 -11.31 1.86 0.15
N GLY A 33 -12.06 0.75 0.14
CA GLY A 33 -13.24 0.54 0.96
C GLY A 33 -14.56 0.95 0.32
N GLY A 34 -14.52 1.68 -0.80
CA GLY A 34 -15.68 2.02 -1.62
C GLY A 34 -15.85 1.05 -2.80
N LEU A 35 -14.90 1.07 -3.74
CA LEU A 35 -14.98 0.24 -4.96
C LEU A 35 -14.71 -1.24 -4.65
N ALA A 36 -13.71 -1.50 -3.83
CA ALA A 36 -13.36 -2.82 -3.33
C ALA A 36 -12.97 -2.74 -1.85
N PRO A 37 -12.97 -3.87 -1.10
CA PRO A 37 -12.64 -3.87 0.32
C PRO A 37 -11.26 -3.25 0.57
N SER A 38 -11.16 -2.38 1.57
CA SER A 38 -9.91 -1.72 1.97
C SER A 38 -8.85 -2.69 2.47
N LYS A 39 -7.59 -2.20 2.60
CA LYS A 39 -6.48 -2.93 3.23
C LYS A 39 -6.89 -3.56 4.57
N ALA A 40 -7.54 -2.77 5.43
CA ALA A 40 -7.98 -3.20 6.75
C ALA A 40 -9.08 -4.27 6.68
N GLN A 41 -10.07 -4.09 5.81
CA GLN A 41 -11.16 -5.05 5.62
C GLN A 41 -10.64 -6.39 5.06
N LEU A 42 -9.72 -6.35 4.10
CA LEU A 42 -9.08 -7.56 3.56
C LEU A 42 -8.26 -8.28 4.63
N LYS A 43 -7.47 -7.54 5.42
CA LYS A 43 -6.70 -8.10 6.54
C LYS A 43 -7.61 -8.80 7.55
N ALA A 44 -8.71 -8.15 7.93
CA ALA A 44 -9.69 -8.71 8.86
C ALA A 44 -10.41 -9.94 8.31
N LYS A 45 -10.78 -9.93 7.02
CA LYS A 45 -11.51 -11.01 6.36
C LYS A 45 -10.64 -12.24 6.10
N LEU A 46 -9.43 -12.05 5.59
CA LEU A 46 -8.59 -13.14 5.06
C LEU A 46 -7.60 -13.66 6.10
N LYS A 47 -7.20 -12.83 7.08
CA LYS A 47 -6.38 -13.18 8.26
C LYS A 47 -4.99 -13.79 7.97
N SER A 48 -4.65 -14.07 6.72
CA SER A 48 -3.42 -14.73 6.30
C SER A 48 -2.93 -14.20 4.94
N PRO A 49 -1.60 -14.05 4.76
CA PRO A 49 -1.00 -13.72 3.46
C PRO A 49 -1.35 -14.75 2.37
N GLN A 50 -1.35 -16.04 2.70
CA GLN A 50 -1.66 -17.12 1.76
C GLN A 50 -3.12 -17.02 1.29
N LYS A 51 -4.05 -16.81 2.22
CA LYS A 51 -5.47 -16.61 1.89
C LYS A 51 -5.72 -15.36 1.07
N PHE A 52 -4.93 -14.32 1.26
CA PHE A 52 -4.96 -13.13 0.41
C PHE A 52 -4.60 -13.46 -1.04
N VAL A 53 -3.47 -14.13 -1.26
CA VAL A 53 -3.01 -14.50 -2.61
C VAL A 53 -3.99 -15.47 -3.27
N GLU A 54 -4.45 -16.50 -2.54
CA GLU A 54 -5.44 -17.45 -3.04
C GLU A 54 -6.75 -16.77 -3.46
N ALA A 55 -7.27 -15.84 -2.64
CA ALA A 55 -8.50 -15.13 -2.93
C ALA A 55 -8.34 -14.21 -4.16
N ALA A 56 -7.21 -13.53 -4.29
CA ALA A 56 -6.92 -12.68 -5.45
C ALA A 56 -6.86 -13.50 -6.74
N LYS A 57 -6.14 -14.64 -6.74
CA LYS A 57 -6.02 -15.54 -7.91
C LYS A 57 -7.36 -16.16 -8.32
N LYS A 58 -8.23 -16.45 -7.34
CA LYS A 58 -9.58 -17.00 -7.57
C LYS A 58 -10.63 -15.95 -7.93
N SER A 59 -10.27 -14.66 -7.93
CA SER A 59 -11.21 -13.60 -8.27
C SER A 59 -11.72 -13.73 -9.71
N THR A 60 -13.04 -13.75 -9.85
CA THR A 60 -13.74 -13.71 -11.14
C THR A 60 -14.07 -12.29 -11.58
N ASN A 61 -13.78 -11.27 -10.76
CA ASN A 61 -14.07 -9.88 -11.10
C ASN A 61 -13.16 -9.43 -12.27
N PRO A 62 -13.71 -8.94 -13.40
CA PRO A 62 -12.94 -8.48 -14.55
C PRO A 62 -11.88 -7.42 -14.20
N MET A 63 -12.15 -6.56 -13.22
CA MET A 63 -11.19 -5.52 -12.79
C MET A 63 -9.92 -6.11 -12.18
N MET A 64 -9.98 -7.32 -11.63
CA MET A 64 -8.81 -8.02 -11.09
C MET A 64 -7.99 -8.75 -12.15
N ALA A 65 -8.45 -8.83 -13.41
CA ALA A 65 -7.79 -9.63 -14.44
C ALA A 65 -6.33 -9.23 -14.69
N ALA A 66 -6.02 -7.93 -14.60
CA ALA A 66 -4.66 -7.41 -14.81
C ALA A 66 -3.66 -7.83 -13.72
N VAL A 67 -4.14 -8.12 -12.50
CA VAL A 67 -3.29 -8.40 -11.33
C VAL A 67 -3.39 -9.84 -10.83
N LYS A 68 -4.51 -10.53 -11.08
CA LYS A 68 -4.78 -11.87 -10.50
C LYS A 68 -3.77 -12.96 -10.90
N ASN A 69 -3.05 -12.78 -12.01
CA ASN A 69 -2.01 -13.70 -12.47
C ASN A 69 -0.58 -13.21 -12.15
N ASN A 70 -0.43 -12.03 -11.54
CA ASN A 70 0.86 -11.49 -11.15
C ASN A 70 1.23 -11.96 -9.74
N ASP A 71 1.72 -13.19 -9.64
CA ASP A 71 2.09 -13.82 -8.36
C ASP A 71 3.09 -12.99 -7.54
N SER A 72 4.00 -12.26 -8.21
CA SER A 72 4.98 -11.40 -7.53
C SER A 72 4.29 -10.21 -6.84
N ALA A 73 3.44 -9.48 -7.58
CA ALA A 73 2.69 -8.35 -7.03
C ALA A 73 1.75 -8.79 -5.90
N LEU A 74 1.05 -9.92 -6.07
CA LEU A 74 0.15 -10.45 -5.05
C LEU A 74 0.88 -10.82 -3.76
N LYS A 75 2.06 -11.45 -3.85
CA LYS A 75 2.89 -11.80 -2.68
C LYS A 75 3.46 -10.56 -2.00
N ALA A 76 3.93 -9.58 -2.77
CA ALA A 76 4.44 -8.31 -2.24
C ALA A 76 3.33 -7.53 -1.51
N ALA A 77 2.16 -7.38 -2.12
CA ALA A 77 0.99 -6.77 -1.50
C ALA A 77 0.56 -7.53 -0.23
N ALA A 78 0.56 -8.87 -0.25
CA ALA A 78 0.25 -9.67 0.94
C ALA A 78 1.24 -9.39 2.08
N LYS A 79 2.55 -9.33 1.78
CA LYS A 79 3.58 -8.98 2.77
C LYS A 79 3.32 -7.62 3.40
N GLU A 80 2.97 -6.61 2.60
CA GLU A 80 2.67 -5.26 3.08
C GLU A 80 1.35 -5.16 3.88
N VAL A 81 0.33 -5.97 3.56
CA VAL A 81 -0.94 -6.00 4.29
C VAL A 81 -0.77 -6.64 5.67
N PHE A 82 -0.04 -7.75 5.74
CA PHE A 82 0.06 -8.57 6.95
C PHE A 82 1.34 -8.33 7.76
N GLY A 83 2.33 -7.63 7.21
CA GLY A 83 3.62 -7.34 7.86
C GLY A 83 4.51 -8.58 8.02
N LYS A 84 4.44 -9.54 7.08
CA LYS A 84 5.17 -10.82 7.12
C LYS A 84 5.87 -11.08 5.80
#